data_AF-A0A7V7PPY5-F1
#
_entry.id   AF-A0A7V7PPY5-F1
#
_cell.length_a   1.000
_cell.length_b   1.000
_cell.length_c   1.000
_cell.angle_alpha   90.00
_cell.angle_beta   90.00
_cell.angle_gamma   90.00
#
_symmetry.space_group_name_H-M   'P 1'
#
loop_
_entity.id
_entity.type
_entity.pdbx_description
1 polymer ?
#
loop_
_entity_poly.entity_id
_entity_poly.type
_entity_poly.pdbx_seq_one_letter_code
_entity_poly.pdbx_strand_id
1 'polypeptide(L)' 'MARFKIGDEVQMQDGTAAWGQYPMLHRARGRIIGAMPGADEVERITVEYPDGTTLPGVDAAMFKSAGS' A
#
# COMPACT_ATOMS: atom_id res chain seq x y z
N MET A 1 1.45 -12.48 11.59
CA MET A 1 2.45 -12.68 10.50
C MET A 1 2.37 -11.44 9.64
N ALA A 2 3.41 -10.59 9.59
CA ALA A 2 3.33 -9.34 8.83
C ALA A 2 2.91 -9.61 7.36
N ARG A 3 1.76 -9.04 6.98
CA ARG A 3 1.07 -9.32 5.70
C ARG A 3 1.83 -8.80 4.48
N PHE A 4 2.77 -7.87 4.67
CA PHE A 4 3.59 -7.25 3.63
C PHE A 4 5.03 -6.98 4.11
N LYS A 5 5.95 -6.88 3.16
CA LYS A 5 7.36 -6.55 3.38
C LYS A 5 7.81 -5.37 2.51
N ILE A 6 8.86 -4.67 2.95
CA ILE A 6 9.53 -3.67 2.12
C ILE A 6 10.05 -4.35 0.86
N GLY A 7 9.77 -3.73 -0.28
CA GLY A 7 10.10 -4.24 -1.60
C GLY A 7 8.95 -4.93 -2.32
N ASP A 8 7.87 -5.31 -1.61
CA ASP A 8 6.70 -5.95 -2.22
C ASP A 8 5.95 -4.98 -3.14
N GLU A 9 5.44 -5.50 -4.26
CA GLU A 9 4.48 -4.78 -5.10
C GLU A 9 3.07 -4.97 -4.58
N VAL A 10 2.35 -3.86 -4.45
CA VAL A 10 0.98 -3.80 -3.95
C VAL A 10 0.09 -2.98 -4.86
N GLN A 11 -1.19 -3.30 -4.83
CA GLN A 11 -2.25 -2.55 -5.49
C GLN A 11 -3.32 -2.20 -4.46
N MET A 12 -3.93 -1.03 -4.58
CA MET A 12 -5.06 -0.66 -3.73
C MET A 12 -6.25 -1.61 -3.99
N GLN A 13 -6.93 -2.04 -2.93
CA GLN A 13 -8.07 -2.95 -3.03
C GLN A 13 -9.31 -2.23 -3.55
N ASP A 14 -10.05 -2.90 -4.42
CA ASP A 14 -11.35 -2.44 -4.92
C ASP A 14 -12.34 -2.32 -3.74
N GLY A 15 -13.08 -1.21 -3.65
CA GLY A 15 -14.03 -0.94 -2.58
C GLY A 15 -13.51 -0.22 -1.32
N THR A 16 -12.23 0.18 -1.24
CA THR A 16 -11.71 0.98 -0.11
C THR A 16 -12.15 2.45 -0.15
N ALA A 17 -12.38 3.08 1.00
CA ALA A 17 -12.71 4.51 1.03
C ALA A 17 -11.58 5.42 0.46
N ALA A 18 -10.35 4.92 0.35
CA ALA A 18 -9.23 5.64 -0.29
C ALA A 18 -9.48 5.95 -1.77
N TRP A 19 -10.37 5.23 -2.46
CA TRP A 19 -10.73 5.52 -3.85
C TRP A 19 -11.15 6.97 -4.06
N GLY A 20 -11.89 7.55 -3.11
CA GLY A 20 -12.33 8.94 -3.18
C GLY A 20 -11.19 9.95 -3.02
N GLN A 21 -10.12 9.57 -2.31
CA GLN A 21 -8.97 10.44 -2.07
C GLN A 21 -7.89 10.26 -3.15
N TYR A 22 -7.77 9.05 -3.72
CA TYR A 22 -6.70 8.70 -4.66
C TYR A 22 -7.23 7.92 -5.89
N PRO A 23 -8.15 8.49 -6.67
CA PRO A 23 -8.77 7.79 -7.81
C PRO A 23 -7.75 7.37 -8.88
N MET A 24 -6.65 8.12 -9.01
CA MET A 24 -5.56 7.84 -9.95
C MET A 24 -4.79 6.54 -9.63
N LEU A 25 -4.85 6.05 -8.39
CA LEU A 25 -4.11 4.87 -7.96
C LEU A 25 -4.84 3.56 -8.25
N HIS A 26 -5.95 3.59 -8.99
CA HIS A 26 -6.86 2.44 -9.11
C HIS A 26 -6.34 1.20 -9.76
N ARG A 27 -5.47 1.41 -10.72
CA ARG A 27 -4.78 0.33 -11.40
C ARG A 27 -3.27 0.49 -11.27
N ALA A 28 -2.85 1.43 -10.42
CA ALA A 28 -1.45 1.68 -10.19
C ALA A 28 -0.91 0.59 -9.25
N ARG A 29 0.22 0.01 -9.65
CA ARG A 29 1.02 -0.84 -8.78
C ARG A 29 2.06 0.04 -8.14
N GLY A 30 2.13 0.00 -6.82
CA GLY A 30 3.15 0.69 -6.06
C GLY A 30 4.03 -0.32 -5.34
N ARG A 31 5.23 0.11 -4.97
CA ARG A 31 6.19 -0.68 -4.22
C ARG A 31 6.28 -0.18 -2.79
N ILE A 32 6.29 -1.10 -1.83
CA ILE A 32 6.48 -0.73 -0.43
C ILE A 32 7.92 -0.31 -0.22
N ILE A 33 8.14 0.95 0.18
CA ILE A 33 9.46 1.51 0.50
C ILE A 33 9.66 1.71 2.01
N GLY A 34 8.59 1.60 2.80
CA GLY A 34 8.64 1.71 4.25
C GLY A 34 7.50 0.95 4.92
N ALA A 35 7.75 0.45 6.12
CA ALA A 35 6.76 -0.22 6.94
C ALA A 35 6.96 0.20 8.41
N MET A 36 5.88 0.60 9.06
CA MET A 36 5.88 0.87 10.50
C MET A 36 5.17 -0.29 11.20
N PRO A 37 5.84 -1.00 12.12
CA PRO A 37 5.17 -2.00 12.93
C PRO A 37 4.14 -1.30 13.81
N GLY A 38 2.89 -1.72 13.67
CA GLY A 38 1.83 -1.46 14.64
C GLY A 38 1.98 -2.38 15.85
N ALA A 39 1.13 -2.18 16.85
CA ALA A 39 1.25 -2.88 18.15
C ALA A 39 1.17 -4.41 18.02
N ASP A 40 0.51 -4.93 16.97
CA ASP A 40 0.37 -6.38 16.72
C ASP A 40 0.81 -6.83 15.31
N GLU A 41 0.76 -5.98 14.26
CA GLU A 41 1.23 -6.27 12.89
C GLU A 41 1.63 -4.96 12.17
N VAL A 42 2.18 -5.03 10.94
CA VAL A 42 2.43 -3.81 10.14
C VAL A 42 1.09 -3.16 9.80
N GLU A 43 0.74 -2.11 10.54
CA GLU A 43 -0.50 -1.34 10.33
C GLU A 43 -0.33 -0.30 9.22
N ARG A 44 0.88 0.26 9.05
CA ARG A 44 1.11 1.38 8.12
C ARG A 44 2.31 1.14 7.22
N ILE A 45 2.10 1.37 5.92
CA ILE A 45 3.12 1.24 4.88
C ILE A 45 3.29 2.54 4.12
N THR A 46 4.49 2.75 3.60
CA THR A 46 4.78 3.78 2.62
C THR A 46 4.92 3.13 1.26
N VAL A 47 4.10 3.57 0.30
CA VAL A 47 4.08 3.02 -1.06
C VAL A 47 4.59 4.06 -2.04
N GLU A 48 5.54 3.69 -2.88
CA GLU A 48 6.06 4.50 -3.99
C GLU A 48 5.51 3.97 -5.32
N TYR A 49 5.02 4.86 -6.17
CA TYR A 49 4.50 4.55 -7.49
C TYR A 49 5.50 4.92 -8.60
N PRO A 50 5.39 4.31 -9.80
CA PRO A 50 6.34 4.53 -10.90
C PRO A 50 6.44 5.98 -11.40
N ASP A 51 5.42 6.80 -11.13
CA ASP A 51 5.37 8.23 -11.46
C ASP A 51 6.10 9.10 -10.41
N GLY A 52 6.67 8.50 -9.37
CA GLY A 52 7.31 9.18 -8.24
C GLY A 52 6.34 9.62 -7.14
N THR A 53 5.04 9.33 -7.27
CA THR A 53 4.06 9.57 -6.22
C THR A 53 4.35 8.66 -5.03
N THR A 54 4.34 9.22 -3.82
CA THR A 54 4.49 8.43 -2.59
C THR A 54 3.27 8.60 -1.68
N LEU A 55 2.78 7.49 -1.14
CA LEU A 55 1.75 7.45 -0.12
C LEU A 55 2.36 7.04 1.22
N PRO A 56 2.70 7.99 2.10
CA PRO A 56 3.31 7.68 3.38
C PRO A 56 2.29 7.25 4.43
N GLY A 57 2.62 6.20 5.18
CA GLY A 57 1.89 5.83 6.40
C GLY A 57 0.43 5.46 6.19
N VAL A 58 0.07 4.89 5.03
CA VAL A 58 -1.27 4.43 4.71
C VAL A 58 -1.51 3.04 5.30
N ASP A 59 -2.77 2.76 5.63
CA ASP A 59 -3.13 1.47 6.23
C ASP A 59 -2.87 0.33 5.24
N ALA A 60 -2.08 -0.65 5.67
CA ALA A 60 -1.72 -1.80 4.84
C ALA A 60 -2.94 -2.63 4.42
N ALA A 61 -4.01 -2.63 5.21
CA ALA A 61 -5.26 -3.32 4.89
C ALA A 61 -5.97 -2.74 3.65
N MET A 62 -5.61 -1.53 3.20
CA MET A 62 -6.14 -0.93 1.97
C MET A 62 -5.54 -1.54 0.70
N PHE A 63 -4.51 -2.36 0.84
CA PHE A 63 -3.73 -2.90 -0.27
C PHE A 63 -3.85 -4.43 -0.35
N LYS A 64 -3.69 -4.95 -1.56
CA LYS A 64 -3.52 -6.37 -1.89
C LYS A 64 -2.17 -6.57 -2.54
N SER A 65 -1.56 -7.74 -2.33
CA SER A 65 -0.34 -8.12 -3.05
C SER A 65 -0.63 -8.13 -4.55
N ALA A 66 0.21 -7.45 -5.33
CA ALA A 66 0.06 -7.38 -6.78
C ALA A 66 0.66 -8.61 -7.49
N GLY A 67 1.23 -9.56 -6.73
CA GLY A 67 1.84 -10.79 -7.23
C GLY A 67 1.33 -12.06 -6.54
N SER A 68 0.67 -12.92 -7.31
CA SER A 68 0.77 -14.38 -7.28
C SER A 68 0.63 -14.88 -8.71
#